data_AF-A0A0F9A7C6-F1
#
_entry.id   AF-A0A0F9A7C6-F1
#
_cell.length_a   1.000
_cell.length_b   1.000
_cell.length_c   1.000
_cell.angle_alpha   90.00
_cell.angle_beta   90.00
_cell.angle_gamma   90.00
#
_symmetry.space_group_name_H-M   'P 1'
#
loop_
_entity.id
_entity.type
_entity.pdbx_description
1 polymer ?
#
loop_
_entity_poly.entity_id
_entity_poly.type
_entity_poly.pdbx_seq_one_letter_code
_entity_poly.pdbx_strand_id
1 'polypeptide(L)'
;MIVTKEKARKLWLIKSKRKGHSKGYIRLLCPNHPNANKEGYVYEHTYVISLNLKRGLLKQETVHHKDGIVSNNRIDNLQLLSHSDHRKFHPRPSIIGRPKCKICDIPIPYNSRTGFC
;
A
#
# COMPACT_ATOMS: atom_id res chain seq x y z
N MET A 1 -6.10 30.87 -10.58
CA MET A 1 -5.21 30.76 -9.40
C MET A 1 -4.29 29.55 -9.56
N ILE A 2 -3.05 29.77 -9.99
CA ILE A 2 -2.07 28.70 -10.23
C ILE A 2 -1.38 28.41 -8.89
N VAL A 3 -1.69 27.29 -8.25
CA VAL A 3 -0.99 26.87 -7.03
C VAL A 3 0.41 26.40 -7.43
N THR A 4 1.40 27.27 -7.22
CA THR A 4 2.81 27.05 -7.56
C THR A 4 3.41 25.88 -6.76
N LYS A 5 4.44 25.23 -7.31
CA LYS A 5 5.16 24.07 -6.75
C LYS A 5 5.63 24.28 -5.28
N GLU A 6 5.78 25.53 -4.85
CA GLU A 6 6.16 25.92 -3.49
C GLU A 6 5.07 25.74 -2.43
N LYS A 7 3.78 25.91 -2.80
CA LYS A 7 2.66 25.76 -1.86
C LYS A 7 2.43 24.30 -1.45
N ALA A 8 2.65 23.34 -2.35
CA ALA A 8 2.50 21.91 -2.05
C ALA A 8 3.57 21.40 -1.06
N ARG A 9 4.80 21.91 -1.13
CA ARG A 9 5.88 21.62 -0.17
C ARG A 9 5.58 22.18 1.24
N LYS A 10 4.84 23.28 1.33
CA LYS A 10 4.42 23.90 2.61
C LYS A 10 3.17 23.27 3.25
N LEU A 11 2.39 22.47 2.51
CA LEU A 11 1.09 21.93 2.98
C LEU A 11 1.20 20.78 3.97
N TRP A 12 2.29 19.99 3.91
CA TRP A 12 2.55 18.91 4.84
C TRP A 12 3.91 19.14 5.50
N LEU A 13 3.95 20.07 6.48
CA LEU A 13 5.16 20.38 7.26
C LEU A 13 5.86 19.08 7.71
N ILE A 14 7.01 18.83 7.10
CA ILE A 14 7.88 17.69 7.36
C ILE A 14 8.64 18.00 8.65
N LYS A 15 8.26 17.37 9.79
CA LYS A 15 9.09 17.36 11.00
C LYS A 15 10.10 16.19 11.00
N SER A 16 10.33 15.55 9.84
CA SER A 16 10.50 14.10 9.72
C SER A 16 11.60 13.47 10.57
N LYS A 17 11.17 12.60 11.49
CA LYS A 17 11.92 11.42 11.92
C LYS A 17 11.60 10.27 10.95
N ARG A 18 12.62 9.69 10.30
CA ARG A 18 12.45 8.44 9.52
C ARG A 18 12.45 7.27 10.49
N LYS A 19 11.46 6.39 10.39
CA LYS A 19 11.34 5.19 11.24
C LYS A 19 11.13 3.96 10.37
N GLY A 20 12.01 2.97 10.52
CA GLY A 20 11.82 1.66 9.91
C GLY A 20 10.56 0.96 10.43
N HIS A 21 9.96 0.16 9.57
CA HIS A 21 8.89 -0.77 9.91
C HIS A 21 9.44 -2.20 9.82
N SER A 22 8.90 -3.12 10.63
CA SER A 22 9.34 -4.53 10.67
C SER A 22 9.25 -5.27 9.33
N LYS A 23 8.43 -4.77 8.41
CA LYS A 23 8.24 -5.30 7.05
C LYS A 23 9.11 -4.62 5.98
N GLY A 24 10.16 -3.89 6.38
CA GLY A 24 11.08 -3.20 5.45
C GLY A 24 10.61 -1.83 4.93
N TYR A 25 9.38 -1.40 5.25
CA TYR A 25 8.88 -0.08 4.88
C TYR A 25 9.50 1.05 5.70
N ILE A 26 9.60 2.22 5.10
CA ILE A 26 10.01 3.45 5.78
C ILE A 26 8.76 4.31 6.06
N ARG A 27 8.67 4.83 7.29
CA ARG A 27 7.61 5.75 7.73
C ARG A 27 8.21 7.13 8.02
N LEU A 28 7.46 8.17 7.67
CA LEU A 28 7.77 9.58 7.90
C LEU A 28 6.78 10.16 8.90
N LEU A 29 7.26 10.89 9.90
CA LEU A 29 6.40 11.65 10.82
C LEU A 29 5.87 12.91 10.12
N CYS A 30 4.61 12.85 9.68
CA CYS A 30 3.89 13.90 8.98
C CYS A 30 2.45 13.98 9.53
N PRO A 31 2.26 14.53 10.76
CA PRO A 31 0.97 14.45 11.47
C PRO A 31 -0.19 15.10 10.74
N ASN A 32 0.10 16.11 9.91
CA ASN A 32 -0.92 16.78 9.13
C ASN A 32 -1.28 16.03 7.84
N HIS A 33 -0.56 14.97 7.42
CA HIS A 33 -0.79 14.23 6.16
C HIS A 33 -2.17 13.55 6.12
N PRO A 34 -2.93 13.57 5.00
CA PRO A 34 -4.30 13.08 5.00
C PRO A 34 -4.33 11.54 5.03
N ASN A 35 -3.20 10.92 4.69
CA ASN A 35 -2.93 9.49 4.81
C ASN A 35 -2.01 9.18 6.00
N ALA A 36 -1.84 10.10 6.96
CA ALA A 36 -1.16 9.79 8.21
C ALA A 36 -2.01 8.81 9.04
N ASN A 37 -1.35 7.92 9.77
CA ASN A 37 -2.00 7.09 10.76
C ASN A 37 -2.33 7.91 12.03
N LYS A 38 -2.96 7.27 13.03
CA LYS A 38 -3.31 7.91 14.32
C LYS A 38 -2.10 8.48 15.08
N GLU A 39 -0.90 7.97 14.82
CA GLU A 39 0.36 8.42 15.42
C GLU A 39 1.04 9.54 14.59
N GLY A 40 0.41 9.97 13.49
CA GLY A 40 0.94 10.99 12.60
C GLY A 40 1.99 10.50 11.61
N TYR A 41 2.14 9.19 11.40
CA TYR A 41 3.09 8.63 10.45
C TYR A 41 2.43 8.28 9.11
N VAL A 42 3.12 8.56 8.01
CA VAL A 42 2.77 8.13 6.65
C VAL A 42 3.89 7.23 6.09
N TYR A 43 3.55 6.24 5.26
CA TYR A 43 4.57 5.49 4.53
C TYR A 43 5.26 6.37 3.48
N GLU A 44 6.56 6.20 3.32
CA GLU A 44 7.36 7.03 2.40
C GLU A 44 6.91 6.90 0.94
N HIS A 45 6.59 5.68 0.48
CA HIS A 45 6.04 5.48 -0.88
C HIS A 45 4.71 6.22 -1.09
N THR A 46 3.82 6.24 -0.08
CA THR A 46 2.56 6.98 -0.12
C THR A 46 2.83 8.47 -0.20
N TYR A 47 3.77 8.95 0.61
CA TYR A 47 4.15 10.36 0.64
C TYR A 47 4.72 10.83 -0.71
N VAL A 48 5.64 10.07 -1.31
CA VAL A 48 6.24 10.37 -2.61
C VAL A 48 5.16 10.47 -3.70
N ILE A 49 4.21 9.53 -3.73
CA ILE A 49 3.09 9.56 -4.69
C ILE A 49 2.13 10.72 -4.41
N SER A 50 1.75 10.97 -3.15
CA SER A 50 0.89 12.10 -2.78
C SER A 50 1.48 13.45 -3.18
N LEU A 51 2.81 13.62 -3.04
CA LEU A 51 3.52 14.81 -3.50
C LEU A 51 3.43 14.97 -5.03
N ASN A 52 3.60 13.88 -5.77
CA ASN A 52 3.51 13.90 -7.23
C ASN A 52 2.08 14.22 -7.71
N LEU A 53 1.06 13.67 -7.02
CA LEU A 53 -0.35 13.93 -7.31
C LEU A 53 -0.86 15.29 -6.81
N LYS A 54 -0.10 15.94 -5.91
CA LYS A 54 -0.52 17.16 -5.17
C LYS A 54 -1.82 16.99 -4.37
N ARG A 55 -2.15 15.76 -3.99
CA ARG A 55 -3.30 15.39 -3.13
C ARG A 55 -2.97 14.13 -2.34
N GLY A 56 -3.75 13.84 -1.31
CA GLY A 56 -3.71 12.53 -0.65
C GLY A 56 -4.21 11.40 -1.55
N LEU A 57 -3.83 10.17 -1.22
CA LEU A 57 -4.43 8.98 -1.81
C LEU A 57 -5.88 8.82 -1.34
N LEU A 58 -6.74 8.37 -2.24
CA LEU A 58 -8.12 8.00 -1.95
C LEU A 58 -8.18 6.63 -1.27
N LYS A 59 -9.31 6.35 -0.59
CA LYS A 59 -9.52 5.07 0.12
C LYS A 59 -9.44 3.83 -0.77
N GLN A 60 -9.63 3.97 -2.08
CA GLN A 60 -9.61 2.87 -3.05
C GLN A 60 -8.27 2.75 -3.79
N GLU A 61 -7.33 3.64 -3.51
CA GLU A 61 -6.02 3.71 -4.14
C GLU A 61 -4.95 3.10 -3.23
N THR A 62 -4.01 2.38 -3.83
CA THR A 62 -2.83 1.84 -3.16
C THR A 62 -1.59 2.06 -4.04
N VAL A 63 -0.43 2.12 -3.40
CA VAL A 63 0.86 2.21 -4.11
C VAL A 63 1.45 0.80 -4.23
N HIS A 64 1.93 0.48 -5.42
CA HIS A 64 2.62 -0.75 -5.75
C HIS A 64 4.06 -0.46 -6.16
N HIS A 65 5.00 -1.26 -5.67
CA HIS A 65 6.41 -1.24 -6.10
C HIS A 65 6.57 -2.19 -7.28
N LYS A 66 6.91 -1.66 -8.46
CA LYS A 66 7.03 -2.46 -9.70
C LYS A 66 8.11 -3.53 -9.61
N ASP A 67 9.21 -3.24 -8.92
CA ASP A 67 10.32 -4.17 -8.70
C ASP A 67 10.13 -5.13 -7.51
N GLY A 68 9.05 -4.96 -6.73
CA GLY A 68 8.81 -5.72 -5.51
C GLY A 68 9.74 -5.36 -4.32
N ILE A 69 10.61 -4.36 -4.47
CA ILE A 69 11.57 -3.95 -3.44
C ILE A 69 10.97 -2.80 -2.63
N VAL A 70 10.51 -3.12 -1.42
CA VAL A 70 9.79 -2.18 -0.53
C VAL A 70 10.58 -0.95 -0.10
N SER A 71 11.91 -0.97 -0.22
CA SER A 71 12.79 0.15 0.10
C SER A 71 13.05 1.08 -1.09
N ASN A 72 12.75 0.66 -2.33
CA ASN A 72 12.96 1.46 -3.53
C ASN A 72 11.77 2.41 -3.77
N ASN A 73 11.78 3.55 -3.09
CA ASN A 73 10.70 4.55 -3.14
C ASN A 73 10.88 5.61 -4.24
N ARG A 74 11.62 5.30 -5.31
CA ARG A 74 11.75 6.21 -6.46
C ARG A 74 10.42 6.30 -7.22
N ILE A 75 10.04 7.50 -7.65
CA ILE A 75 8.71 7.76 -8.24
C ILE A 75 8.41 6.92 -9.49
N ASP A 76 9.43 6.63 -10.29
CA ASP A 76 9.38 5.77 -11.49
C ASP A 76 9.13 4.29 -11.15
N ASN A 77 9.58 3.83 -9.98
CA ASN A 77 9.34 2.48 -9.45
C ASN A 77 7.97 2.32 -8.77
N LEU A 78 7.31 3.42 -8.43
CA LEU A 78 6.01 3.40 -7.77
C LEU A 78 4.87 3.48 -8.80
N GLN A 79 3.80 2.74 -8.54
CA GLN A 79 2.59 2.76 -9.35
C GLN A 79 1.37 2.94 -8.46
N LEU A 80 0.49 3.89 -8.80
CA LEU A 80 -0.81 4.04 -8.16
C LEU A 80 -1.80 3.08 -8.83
N LEU A 81 -2.43 2.21 -8.03
CA LEU A 81 -3.40 1.23 -8.50
C LEU A 81 -4.68 1.29 -7.67
N SER A 82 -5.78 0.85 -8.25
CA SER A 82 -6.98 0.51 -7.47
C SER A 82 -6.72 -0.74 -6.62
N HIS A 83 -7.46 -0.91 -5.52
CA HIS A 83 -7.40 -2.17 -4.74
C HIS A 83 -7.69 -3.42 -5.58
N SER A 84 -8.61 -3.33 -6.54
CA SER A 84 -8.95 -4.41 -7.46
C SER A 84 -7.79 -4.77 -8.39
N ASP A 85 -7.07 -3.77 -8.89
CA ASP A 85 -5.94 -4.00 -9.80
C ASP A 85 -4.71 -4.47 -9.04
N HIS A 86 -4.43 -3.91 -7.86
CA HIS A 86 -3.34 -4.36 -7.01
C HIS A 86 -3.46 -5.85 -6.65
N ARG A 87 -4.68 -6.34 -6.43
CA ARG A 87 -4.95 -7.77 -6.19
C ARG A 87 -4.55 -8.68 -7.36
N LYS A 88 -4.47 -8.17 -8.59
CA LYS A 88 -4.04 -8.97 -9.75
C LYS A 88 -2.54 -9.27 -9.70
N PHE A 89 -1.75 -8.41 -9.05
CA PHE A 89 -0.31 -8.57 -8.90
C PHE A 89 0.08 -9.50 -7.75
N HIS A 90 -0.87 -9.84 -6.87
CA HIS A 90 -0.68 -10.89 -5.86
C HIS A 90 -1.32 -12.17 -6.37
N PRO A 91 -0.53 -13.18 -6.79
CA PRO A 91 -1.09 -14.43 -7.27
C PRO A 91 -2.00 -15.02 -6.19
N ARG A 92 -3.17 -15.54 -6.60
CA ARG A 92 -4.03 -16.29 -5.68
C ARG A 92 -3.21 -17.47 -5.14
N PRO A 93 -3.28 -17.78 -3.84
CA PRO A 93 -2.56 -18.92 -3.28
C PRO A 93 -2.93 -20.17 -4.08
N SER A 94 -1.92 -20.96 -4.48
CA SER A 94 -2.10 -22.15 -5.31
C SER A 94 -3.17 -23.09 -4.73
N ILE A 95 -3.92 -23.74 -5.61
CA ILE A 95 -4.82 -24.85 -5.23
C ILE A 95 -4.04 -26.17 -5.05
N ILE A 96 -2.83 -26.24 -5.59
CA ILE A 96 -1.97 -27.44 -5.54
C ILE A 96 -1.51 -27.62 -4.09
N GLY A 97 -1.75 -28.81 -3.53
CA GLY A 97 -1.42 -29.15 -2.14
C GLY A 97 -2.45 -28.67 -1.11
N ARG A 98 -3.59 -28.09 -1.53
CA ARG A 98 -4.66 -27.76 -0.58
C ARG A 98 -5.40 -29.02 -0.11
N PRO A 99 -5.79 -29.07 1.18
CA PRO A 99 -6.66 -30.14 1.65
C PRO A 99 -7.98 -30.14 0.87
N LYS A 100 -8.43 -31.33 0.50
CA LYS A 100 -9.71 -31.56 -0.15
C LYS A 100 -10.81 -31.69 0.90
N CYS A 101 -12.02 -31.26 0.55
CA CYS A 101 -13.19 -31.47 1.38
C CYS A 101 -13.41 -32.98 1.57
N LYS A 102 -13.64 -33.42 2.81
CA LYS A 102 -13.86 -34.83 3.15
C LYS A 102 -15.19 -35.41 2.61
N ILE A 103 -16.06 -34.56 2.06
CA ILE A 103 -17.40 -34.93 1.58
C ILE A 103 -17.45 -34.98 0.05
N CYS A 104 -16.79 -34.03 -0.64
CA CYS A 104 -16.94 -33.86 -2.09
C CYS A 104 -15.63 -33.87 -2.88
N ASP A 105 -14.47 -34.13 -2.24
CA ASP A 105 -13.14 -34.22 -2.86
C ASP A 105 -12.65 -32.97 -3.64
N ILE A 106 -13.37 -31.86 -3.53
CA ILE A 106 -13.01 -30.56 -4.11
C ILE A 106 -12.01 -29.84 -3.18
N PRO A 107 -10.99 -29.12 -3.72
CA PRO A 107 -10.09 -28.31 -2.90
C PRO A 107 -10.83 -27.29 -2.03
N ILE A 108 -10.51 -27.23 -0.74
CA ILE A 108 -11.18 -26.31 0.19
C ILE A 108 -10.89 -24.85 -0.21
N PRO A 109 -11.94 -24.00 -0.31
CA PRO A 109 -11.75 -22.61 -0.69
C PRO A 109 -10.96 -21.86 0.40
N TYR A 110 -10.19 -20.85 0.00
CA TYR A 110 -9.23 -20.16 0.87
C TYR A 110 -9.88 -19.52 2.12
N ASN A 111 -11.18 -19.23 2.04
CA ASN A 111 -11.98 -18.57 3.06
C ASN A 111 -12.91 -19.53 3.84
N SER A 112 -12.80 -20.85 3.66
CA SER A 112 -13.55 -21.81 4.49
C SER A 112 -12.98 -21.85 5.90
N ARG A 113 -13.83 -21.54 6.90
CA ARG A 113 -13.47 -21.61 8.34
C ARG A 113 -13.74 -22.98 8.94
N THR A 114 -14.42 -23.85 8.21
CA THR A 114 -14.99 -25.11 8.72
C THR A 114 -14.29 -26.35 8.18
N GLY A 115 -13.40 -26.21 7.19
CA GLY A 115 -12.72 -27.36 6.57
C GLY A 115 -13.62 -28.19 5.65
N PHE A 116 -14.81 -27.67 5.33
CA PHE A 116 -15.76 -28.24 4.38
C PHE A 116 -15.99 -27.25 3.22
N CYS A 117 -16.61 -27.74 2.14
CA CYS A 117 -17.01 -26.92 1.00
C CYS A 117 -17.99 -25.82 1.40
#